data_AF-A0A922VHB3-F1
#
_entry.id   AF-A0A922VHB3-F1
#
_cell.length_a   1.000
_cell.length_b   1.000
_cell.length_c   1.000
_cell.angle_alpha   90.00
_cell.angle_beta   90.00
_cell.angle_gamma   90.00
#
_symmetry.space_group_name_H-M   'P 1'
#
loop_
_entity.id
_entity.type
_entity.pdbx_description
1 polymer ?
#
loop_
_entity_poly.entity_id
_entity_poly.type
_entity_poly.pdbx_seq_one_letter_code
_entity_poly.pdbx_strand_id
1 'polypeptide(L)'
;MMRQLGRWHVWLGWLVGVPLLLWTASGLWMASRPIEEVRGEHLRRKPQPIALDRPLILPTLPADHGAPIMLRLEQQRRGPVWVAIFAGGHEMRWTARDGRWLPRVDEAEARAIARRWYLSDAEIVGAHHSSADHPP
;
A
#
# COMPACT_ATOMS: atom_id res chain seq x y z
N MET A 1 17.01 -55.32 15.20
CA MET A 1 17.38 -53.89 15.27
C MET A 1 17.18 -53.16 13.93
N MET A 2 17.71 -53.65 12.80
CA MET A 2 17.62 -52.96 11.49
C MET A 2 16.19 -52.75 10.92
N ARG A 3 15.25 -53.69 11.17
CA ARG A 3 13.85 -53.56 10.70
C ARG A 3 13.05 -52.45 11.41
N GLN A 4 13.45 -52.07 12.62
CA GLN A 4 12.79 -50.99 13.35
C GLN A 4 13.24 -49.61 12.83
N LEU A 5 14.53 -49.46 12.52
CA LEU A 5 15.08 -48.24 11.90
C LEU A 5 14.41 -47.94 10.55
N GLY A 6 14.20 -48.96 9.69
CA GLY A 6 13.49 -48.78 8.42
C GLY A 6 12.03 -48.33 8.60
N ARG A 7 11.31 -48.89 9.58
CA ARG A 7 9.93 -48.45 9.89
C ARG A 7 9.88 -47.01 10.40
N TRP A 8 10.83 -46.62 11.25
CA TRP A 8 10.94 -45.25 11.75
C TRP A 8 11.32 -44.27 10.65
N HIS A 9 12.23 -44.64 9.74
CA HIS A 9 12.64 -43.79 8.62
C HIS A 9 11.47 -43.49 7.67
N VAL A 10 10.65 -44.50 7.33
CA VAL A 10 9.45 -44.30 6.50
C VAL A 10 8.44 -43.39 7.21
N TRP A 11 8.18 -43.60 8.49
CA TRP A 11 7.26 -42.74 9.25
C TRP A 11 7.76 -41.31 9.40
N LEU A 12 9.05 -41.12 9.65
CA LEU A 12 9.67 -39.79 9.72
C LEU A 12 9.65 -39.09 8.35
N GLY A 13 9.86 -39.85 7.28
CA GLY A 13 9.73 -39.38 5.90
C GLY A 13 8.33 -38.86 5.59
N TRP A 14 7.28 -39.56 6.04
CA TRP A 14 5.90 -39.07 5.92
C TRP A 14 5.63 -37.84 6.80
N LEU A 15 6.13 -37.84 8.04
CA LEU A 15 5.97 -36.73 8.99
C LEU A 15 6.55 -35.42 8.47
N VAL A 16 7.68 -35.47 7.76
CA VAL A 16 8.33 -34.27 7.17
C VAL A 16 7.85 -34.02 5.74
N GLY A 17 7.71 -35.08 4.96
CA GLY A 17 7.40 -35.02 3.54
C GLY A 17 6.00 -34.45 3.26
N VAL A 18 4.99 -34.82 4.04
CA VAL A 18 3.62 -34.29 3.83
C VAL A 18 3.53 -32.79 4.13
N PRO A 19 4.00 -32.28 5.30
CA PRO A 19 4.04 -30.85 5.54
C PRO A 19 4.86 -30.10 4.48
N LEU A 20 6.01 -30.65 4.07
CA LEU A 20 6.85 -30.02 3.05
C LEU A 20 6.17 -29.97 1.69
N LEU A 21 5.48 -31.04 1.28
CA LEU A 21 4.69 -31.09 0.05
C LEU A 21 3.55 -30.07 0.09
N LEU A 22 2.79 -30.01 1.19
CA LEU A 22 1.70 -29.05 1.35
C LEU A 22 2.22 -27.61 1.35
N TRP A 23 3.34 -27.35 2.04
CA TRP A 23 4.01 -26.05 2.05
C TRP A 23 4.48 -25.65 0.65
N THR A 24 5.11 -26.58 -0.09
CA THR A 24 5.62 -26.33 -1.44
C THR A 24 4.48 -26.12 -2.43
N ALA A 25 3.42 -26.93 -2.37
CA ALA A 25 2.24 -26.78 -3.20
C ALA A 25 1.54 -25.43 -2.95
N SER A 26 1.46 -25.00 -1.69
CA SER A 26 0.89 -23.70 -1.32
C SER A 26 1.75 -22.55 -1.86
N GLY A 27 3.07 -22.62 -1.70
CA GLY A 27 3.99 -21.62 -2.24
C GLY A 27 3.96 -21.56 -3.76
N LEU A 28 3.91 -22.71 -4.43
CA LEU A 28 3.80 -22.81 -5.89
C LEU A 28 2.48 -22.22 -6.39
N TRP A 29 1.38 -22.49 -5.70
CA TRP A 29 0.08 -21.89 -6.01
C TRP A 29 0.16 -20.36 -5.97
N MET A 30 0.72 -19.79 -4.89
CA MET A 30 0.89 -18.34 -4.76
C MET A 30 1.82 -17.76 -5.85
N ALA A 31 2.92 -18.43 -6.17
CA ALA A 31 3.86 -18.00 -7.20
C ALA A 31 3.28 -18.09 -8.63
N SER A 32 2.35 -19.01 -8.86
CA SER A 32 1.70 -19.19 -10.16
C SER A 32 0.57 -18.17 -10.44
N ARG A 33 0.12 -17.44 -9.41
CA ARG A 33 -0.93 -16.43 -9.55
C ARG A 33 -0.33 -15.07 -9.92
N PRO A 34 -1.01 -14.27 -10.78
CA PRO A 34 -0.61 -12.90 -11.05
C PRO A 34 -0.48 -12.12 -9.75
N ILE A 35 0.64 -11.41 -9.56
CA ILE A 35 0.90 -10.65 -8.33
C ILE A 35 -0.14 -9.56 -8.08
N GLU A 36 -0.78 -9.08 -9.15
CA GLU A 36 -1.89 -8.11 -9.14
C GLU A 36 -3.15 -8.71 -8.51
N GLU A 37 -3.42 -9.99 -8.73
CA GLU A 37 -4.56 -10.70 -8.13
C GLU A 37 -4.33 -10.86 -6.63
N VAL A 38 -3.13 -11.31 -6.24
CA VAL A 38 -2.75 -11.53 -4.83
C VAL A 38 -2.74 -10.22 -4.03
N ARG A 39 -2.32 -9.11 -4.64
CA ARG A 39 -2.31 -7.78 -4.00
C ARG A 39 -3.71 -7.14 -3.92
N GLY A 40 -4.72 -7.74 -4.57
CA GLY A 40 -6.05 -7.16 -4.62
C GLY A 40 -6.13 -5.90 -5.51
N GLU A 41 -5.23 -5.74 -6.50
CA GLU A 41 -5.33 -4.64 -7.46
C GLU A 41 -6.66 -4.69 -8.23
N HIS A 42 -7.20 -5.89 -8.41
CA HIS A 42 -8.54 -6.12 -8.98
C HIS A 42 -9.69 -5.57 -8.12
N LEU A 43 -9.45 -5.22 -6.85
CA LEU A 43 -10.41 -4.55 -5.96
C LEU A 43 -10.28 -3.02 -6.01
N ARG A 44 -9.28 -2.51 -6.74
CA ARG A 44 -9.00 -1.08 -6.86
C ARG A 44 -9.49 -0.55 -8.20
N ARG A 45 -10.13 0.62 -8.21
CA ARG A 45 -10.43 1.36 -9.43
C ARG A 45 -9.11 1.77 -10.08
N LYS A 46 -9.04 1.65 -11.42
CA LYS A 46 -7.86 2.06 -12.18
C LYS A 46 -7.56 3.55 -11.91
N PRO A 47 -6.28 3.92 -11.68
CA PRO A 47 -5.92 5.31 -11.47
C PRO A 47 -6.33 6.13 -12.69
N GLN A 48 -7.14 7.17 -12.45
CA GLN A 48 -7.48 8.12 -13.49
C GLN A 48 -6.27 9.04 -13.74
N PRO A 49 -5.95 9.36 -15.00
CA PRO A 49 -4.90 10.31 -15.32
C PRO A 49 -5.12 11.66 -14.63
N ILE A 50 -4.04 12.37 -14.34
CA ILE A 50 -4.12 13.77 -13.90
C ILE A 50 -4.65 14.58 -15.08
N ALA A 51 -5.86 15.12 -14.96
CA ALA A 51 -6.36 16.11 -15.91
C ALA A 51 -5.63 17.42 -15.67
N LEU A 52 -4.80 17.84 -16.64
CA LEU A 52 -4.13 19.14 -16.66
C LEU A 52 -5.02 20.15 -17.38
N ASP A 53 -6.22 20.36 -16.85
CA ASP A 53 -7.18 21.35 -17.38
C ASP A 53 -6.76 22.79 -17.08
N ARG A 54 -5.83 22.98 -16.14
CA ARG A 54 -5.21 24.25 -15.77
C ARG A 54 -3.71 24.11 -15.51
N PRO A 55 -2.95 25.22 -15.59
CA PRO A 55 -1.57 25.24 -15.14
C PRO A 55 -1.48 24.86 -13.65
N LEU A 56 -0.49 24.01 -13.34
CA LEU A 56 -0.18 23.61 -11.98
C LEU A 56 0.60 24.73 -11.28
N ILE A 57 0.20 25.05 -10.05
CA ILE A 57 0.91 26.01 -9.21
C ILE A 57 1.87 25.25 -8.30
N LEU A 58 3.14 25.64 -8.33
CA LEU A 58 4.15 25.09 -7.41
C LEU A 58 3.89 25.59 -5.98
N PRO A 59 4.06 24.73 -4.97
CA PRO A 59 3.83 25.13 -3.59
C PRO A 59 4.92 26.08 -3.11
N THR A 60 4.55 27.06 -2.30
CA THR A 60 5.52 27.83 -1.52
C THR A 60 5.90 27.01 -0.29
N LEU A 61 7.13 26.52 -0.29
CA LEU A 61 7.64 25.67 0.77
C LEU A 61 8.07 26.54 1.98
N PRO A 62 7.67 26.17 3.20
CA PRO A 62 8.12 26.85 4.41
C PRO A 62 9.65 26.79 4.56
N ALA A 63 10.31 27.93 4.79
CA ALA A 63 11.77 28.00 4.89
C ALA A 63 12.34 27.31 6.14
N ASP A 64 11.53 27.18 7.18
CA ASP A 64 11.83 26.53 8.46
C ASP A 64 12.04 25.01 8.34
N HIS A 65 11.47 24.36 7.31
CA HIS A 65 11.61 22.92 7.08
C HIS A 65 12.78 22.57 6.13
N GLY A 66 13.48 23.57 5.61
CA GLY A 66 14.54 23.39 4.63
C GLY A 66 14.02 22.95 3.25
N ALA A 67 14.92 22.51 2.37
CA ALA A 67 14.55 22.00 1.05
C ALA A 67 14.01 20.56 1.16
N PRO A 68 12.91 20.23 0.47
CA PRO A 68 12.41 18.86 0.43
C PRO A 68 13.40 17.97 -0.31
N ILE A 69 13.58 16.75 0.19
CA ILE A 69 14.38 15.72 -0.47
C ILE A 69 13.63 15.10 -1.66
N MET A 70 12.31 15.19 -1.67
CA MET A 70 11.46 14.70 -2.76
C MET A 70 10.19 15.54 -2.87
N LEU A 71 9.80 15.88 -4.09
CA LEU A 71 8.52 16.53 -4.39
C LEU A 71 7.77 15.69 -5.43
N ARG A 72 6.56 15.25 -5.08
CA ARG A 72 5.71 14.38 -5.91
C ARG A 72 4.40 15.07 -6.24
N LEU A 73 3.91 14.86 -7.45
CA LEU A 73 2.56 15.26 -7.85
C LEU A 73 1.65 14.03 -7.88
N GLU A 74 0.58 14.05 -7.10
CA GLU A 74 -0.34 12.93 -6.97
C GLU A 74 -1.79 13.32 -7.26
N GLN A 75 -2.52 12.45 -7.96
CA GLN A 75 -3.95 12.65 -8.20
C GLN A 75 -4.76 12.18 -6.98
N GLN A 76 -5.30 13.13 -6.22
CA GLN A 76 -6.18 12.85 -5.10
C GLN A 76 -7.64 13.23 -5.43
N ARG A 77 -8.57 12.94 -4.50
CA ARG A 77 -10.00 13.25 -4.67
C ARG A 77 -10.24 14.75 -4.91
N ARG A 78 -9.49 15.63 -4.25
CA ARG A 78 -9.61 17.09 -4.38
C ARG A 78 -8.95 17.65 -5.66
N GLY A 79 -8.26 16.82 -6.44
CA GLY A 79 -7.48 17.24 -7.60
C GLY A 79 -6.00 16.86 -7.46
N PRO A 80 -5.13 17.41 -8.33
CA PRO A 80 -3.69 17.23 -8.22
C PRO A 80 -3.16 17.89 -6.92
N VAL A 81 -2.36 17.14 -6.18
CA VAL A 81 -1.78 17.53 -4.88
C VAL A 81 -0.27 17.33 -4.94
N TRP A 82 0.47 18.35 -4.54
CA TRP A 82 1.90 18.25 -4.28
C TRP A 82 2.14 17.63 -2.92
N VAL A 83 2.98 16.61 -2.85
CA VAL A 83 3.45 15.97 -1.63
C VAL A 83 4.95 16.19 -1.55
N ALA A 84 5.40 16.95 -0.55
CA ALA A 84 6.82 17.17 -0.30
C ALA A 84 7.25 16.32 0.90
N ILE A 85 8.35 15.61 0.73
CA ILE A 85 9.01 14.80 1.75
C ILE A 85 10.28 15.54 2.16
N PHE A 86 10.43 15.80 3.46
CA PHE A 86 11.57 16.50 4.04
C PHE A 86 12.53 15.53 4.73
N ALA A 87 13.75 16.00 5.01
CA ALA A 87 14.68 15.29 5.86
C ALA A 87 14.03 15.02 7.24
N GLY A 88 14.07 13.78 7.72
CA GLY A 88 13.37 13.35 8.93
C GLY A 88 12.00 12.68 8.69
N GLY A 89 11.59 12.50 7.43
CA GLY A 89 10.38 11.74 7.09
C GLY A 89 9.07 12.52 7.25
N HIS A 90 9.16 13.83 7.51
CA HIS A 90 7.98 14.70 7.54
C HIS A 90 7.42 14.90 6.14
N GLU A 91 6.13 14.68 5.99
CA GLU A 91 5.40 14.93 4.76
C GLU A 91 4.46 16.12 4.92
N MET A 92 4.43 16.98 3.91
CA MET A 92 3.51 18.09 3.81
C MET A 92 2.85 18.09 2.43
N ARG A 93 1.62 18.61 2.37
CA ARG A 93 0.78 18.54 1.17
C ARG A 93 0.26 19.91 0.80
N TRP A 94 0.15 20.16 -0.50
CA TRP A 94 -0.46 21.39 -1.05
C TRP A 94 -1.31 21.08 -2.26
N THR A 95 -2.40 21.82 -2.45
CA THR A 95 -3.17 21.71 -3.69
C THR A 95 -2.37 22.31 -4.85
N ALA A 96 -2.27 21.59 -5.96
CA ALA A 96 -1.59 22.06 -7.15
C ALA A 96 -2.44 23.04 -8.00
N ARG A 97 -3.69 23.32 -7.59
CA ARG A 97 -4.60 24.28 -8.26
C ARG A 97 -4.43 25.73 -7.77
N ASP A 98 -4.13 25.91 -6.49
CA ASP A 98 -4.09 27.21 -5.79
C ASP A 98 -2.89 27.35 -4.84
N GLY A 99 -2.03 26.33 -4.73
CA GLY A 99 -0.85 26.35 -3.86
C GLY A 99 -1.17 26.31 -2.37
N ARG A 100 -2.44 26.07 -1.96
CA ARG A 100 -2.83 26.10 -0.56
C ARG A 100 -2.31 24.87 0.18
N TRP A 101 -1.81 25.09 1.40
CA TRP A 101 -1.45 24.02 2.31
C TRP A 101 -2.66 23.15 2.64
N LEU A 102 -2.43 21.84 2.69
CA LEU A 102 -3.41 20.84 3.08
C LEU A 102 -2.95 20.15 4.37
N PRO A 103 -3.85 19.97 5.35
CA PRO A 103 -3.54 19.18 6.52
C PRO A 103 -3.26 17.72 6.14
N ARG A 104 -2.74 16.96 7.12
CA ARG A 104 -2.68 15.50 7.04
C ARG A 104 -4.07 14.94 6.78
N VAL A 105 -4.10 13.79 6.12
CA VAL A 105 -5.35 13.07 5.83
C VAL A 105 -6.05 12.77 7.16
N ASP A 106 -7.23 13.34 7.34
CA ASP A 106 -8.10 13.01 8.47
C ASP A 106 -8.94 11.77 8.16
N GLU A 107 -9.69 11.30 9.15
CA GLU A 107 -10.54 10.11 9.02
C GLU A 107 -11.62 10.26 7.93
N ALA A 108 -12.21 11.45 7.80
CA ALA A 108 -13.26 11.71 6.82
C ALA A 108 -12.70 11.68 5.38
N GLU A 109 -11.52 12.26 5.18
CA GLU A 109 -10.77 12.24 3.93
C GLU A 109 -10.30 10.82 3.62
N ALA A 110 -9.77 10.07 4.60
CA ALA A 110 -9.36 8.67 4.43
C ALA A 110 -10.53 7.79 3.97
N ARG A 111 -11.70 7.90 4.62
CA ARG A 111 -12.92 7.19 4.21
C ARG A 111 -13.37 7.57 2.80
N ALA A 112 -13.31 8.85 2.45
CA ALA A 112 -13.67 9.31 1.12
C ALA A 112 -12.69 8.82 0.04
N ILE A 113 -11.40 8.75 0.35
CA ILE A 113 -10.38 8.16 -0.51
C ILE A 113 -10.68 6.66 -0.70
N ALA A 114 -10.92 5.92 0.39
CA ALA A 114 -11.23 4.49 0.34
C ALA A 114 -12.46 4.21 -0.55
N ARG A 115 -13.57 4.94 -0.38
CA ARG A 115 -14.78 4.80 -1.23
C ARG A 115 -14.55 5.13 -2.71
N ARG A 116 -13.60 6.04 -3.01
CA ARG A 116 -13.26 6.37 -4.40
C ARG A 116 -12.42 5.28 -5.05
N TRP A 117 -11.54 4.62 -4.30
CA TRP A 117 -10.60 3.65 -4.86
C TRP A 117 -11.10 2.21 -4.77
N TYR A 118 -11.89 1.86 -3.78
CA TYR A 118 -12.43 0.51 -3.64
C TYR A 118 -13.57 0.27 -4.64
N LEU A 119 -13.55 -0.87 -5.33
CA LEU A 119 -14.54 -1.22 -6.35
C LEU A 119 -15.88 -1.64 -5.74
N SER A 120 -15.86 -2.21 -4.54
CA SER A 120 -17.05 -2.68 -3.84
C SER A 120 -17.64 -1.60 -2.93
N ASP A 121 -18.94 -1.69 -2.67
CA ASP A 121 -19.69 -0.81 -1.74
C ASP A 121 -19.65 -1.32 -0.29
N ALA A 122 -18.66 -2.14 0.06
CA ALA A 122 -18.49 -2.65 1.42
C ALA A 122 -18.42 -1.52 2.46
N GLU A 123 -19.00 -1.78 3.63
CA GLU A 123 -19.00 -0.82 4.73
C GLU A 123 -17.59 -0.66 5.33
N ILE A 124 -17.20 0.59 5.58
CA ILE A 124 -15.94 0.89 6.25
C ILE A 124 -16.14 0.74 7.77
N VAL A 125 -15.58 -0.33 8.34
CA VAL A 125 -15.70 -0.66 9.77
C VAL A 125 -14.86 0.23 10.70
N GLY A 126 -13.78 0.84 10.18
CA GLY A 126 -12.87 1.65 10.99
C GLY A 126 -11.78 2.33 10.16
N ALA A 127 -11.05 3.24 10.81
CA ALA A 127 -9.88 3.89 10.25
C ALA A 127 -8.83 4.04 11.36
N HIS A 128 -7.61 3.61 11.09
CA HIS A 128 -6.49 3.71 12.02
C HIS A 128 -5.33 4.42 11.33
N HIS A 129 -4.67 5.31 12.05
CA HIS A 129 -3.44 5.96 11.58
C HIS A 129 -2.24 5.11 12.01
N SER A 130 -1.45 4.65 11.04
CA SER A 130 -0.17 3.97 11.26
C SER A 130 0.99 4.80 10.70
N SER A 131 2.14 4.78 11.37
CA SER A 131 3.37 5.36 10.81
C SER A 131 3.98 4.39 9.78
N ALA A 132 4.74 4.91 8.82
CA ALA A 132 5.51 4.07 7.90
C ALA A 132 6.51 3.16 8.64
N ASP A 133 7.04 3.62 9.77
CA ASP A 133 7.99 2.86 10.60
C ASP A 133 7.32 1.80 11.48
N HIS A 134 6.00 1.91 11.68
CA HIS A 134 5.21 1.03 12.54
C HIS A 134 3.91 0.63 11.82
N PRO A 135 3.99 -0.23 10.80
CA PRO A 135 2.81 -0.76 10.13
C PRO A 135 1.97 -1.60 11.11
N PRO A 136 0.65 -1.68 10.90
CA PRO A 136 -0.26 -2.45 11.75
C PRO A 136 -0.05 -3.97 11.65
#